data_AF-A0A9E0TL89-F1
#
_entry.id   AF-A0A9E0TL89-F1
#
_cell.length_a   1.000
_cell.length_b   1.000
_cell.length_c   1.000
_cell.angle_alpha   90.00
_cell.angle_beta   90.00
_cell.angle_gamma   90.00
#
_symmetry.space_group_name_H-M   'P 1'
#
loop_
_entity.id
_entity.type
_entity.pdbx_description
1 polymer ?
#
loop_
_entity_poly.entity_id
_entity_poly.type
_entity_poly.pdbx_seq_one_letter_code
_entity_poly.pdbx_strand_id
1 'polypeptide(L)'
;MSDSVPNLTRAELHAIWAPDASVWSPWVKPVPFAFWPRALKSEPPVLRAEVSAAPFPSARSGHALVIDLPGGESVLCGADLATRGYRPVPIFASCPDDATVRGLHHCTVDAEAVITALAISATGLAQCPLCAGAPPAFLIDATRHAPGTPLNPQDFDNRSAVYASDFPSASLLRKEGITHVTVVRDSEPFGLDLSYVLDTWRHGGLEVEAIDLAGRSLTIPWPPASFLSAFFYRLQLALRLRPNPSGGYGRLWAGSAGG
;
A
#
# COMPACT_ATOMS: atom_id res chain seq x y z
N MET A 1 -22.05 -10.18 -14.09
CA MET A 1 -21.27 -11.36 -14.51
C MET A 1 -20.60 -11.88 -13.26
N SER A 2 -20.80 -13.16 -12.93
CA SER A 2 -20.12 -13.78 -11.78
C SER A 2 -18.69 -14.03 -12.24
N ASP A 3 -17.78 -13.12 -11.93
CA ASP A 3 -16.36 -13.33 -12.13
C ASP A 3 -15.95 -14.43 -11.14
N SER A 4 -15.83 -15.65 -11.65
CA SER A 4 -15.25 -16.75 -10.90
C SER A 4 -13.85 -16.35 -10.47
N VAL A 5 -13.54 -16.59 -9.20
CA VAL A 5 -12.21 -16.35 -8.64
C VAL A 5 -11.17 -16.96 -9.57
N PRO A 6 -10.20 -16.18 -10.08
CA PRO A 6 -9.24 -16.72 -11.02
C PRO A 6 -8.44 -17.82 -10.33
N ASN A 7 -8.34 -18.98 -10.98
CA ASN A 7 -7.59 -20.14 -10.47
C ASN A 7 -6.08 -19.91 -10.67
N LEU A 8 -5.54 -18.94 -9.92
CA LEU A 8 -4.14 -18.57 -9.93
C LEU A 8 -3.44 -19.19 -8.73
N THR A 9 -2.24 -19.69 -8.94
CA THR A 9 -1.31 -19.98 -7.85
C THR A 9 -0.80 -18.69 -7.21
N ARG A 10 -0.21 -18.78 -6.02
CA ARG A 10 0.51 -17.67 -5.37
C ARG A 10 1.55 -17.03 -6.28
N ALA A 11 2.35 -17.86 -6.93
CA ALA A 11 3.44 -17.39 -7.79
C ALA A 11 2.91 -16.65 -9.02
N GLU A 12 1.84 -17.17 -9.64
CA GLU A 12 1.22 -16.51 -10.80
C GLU A 12 0.58 -15.17 -10.41
N LEU A 13 -0.17 -15.13 -9.29
CA LEU A 13 -0.74 -13.87 -8.81
C LEU A 13 0.36 -12.84 -8.53
N HIS A 14 1.44 -13.24 -7.85
CA HIS A 14 2.57 -12.36 -7.61
C HIS A 14 3.22 -11.88 -8.90
N ALA A 15 3.46 -12.77 -9.87
CA ALA A 15 4.12 -12.43 -11.14
C ALA A 15 3.32 -11.45 -12.02
N ILE A 16 1.98 -11.44 -11.89
CA ILE A 16 1.12 -10.45 -12.57
C ILE A 16 1.37 -9.04 -12.02
N TRP A 17 1.50 -8.90 -10.70
CA TRP A 17 1.74 -7.62 -10.04
C TRP A 17 3.21 -7.20 -10.01
N ALA A 18 4.13 -8.17 -10.09
CA ALA A 18 5.58 -7.96 -10.07
C ALA A 18 6.27 -8.66 -11.27
N PRO A 19 5.99 -8.25 -12.53
CA PRO A 19 6.56 -8.90 -13.70
C PRO A 19 8.06 -8.65 -13.83
N ASP A 20 8.85 -9.67 -14.16
CA ASP A 20 10.33 -9.57 -14.23
C ASP A 20 10.84 -8.43 -15.14
N ALA A 21 10.05 -8.07 -16.17
CA ALA A 21 10.39 -7.00 -17.09
C ALA A 21 10.28 -5.58 -16.50
N SER A 22 9.59 -5.38 -15.37
CA SER A 22 9.44 -4.06 -14.77
C SER A 22 10.56 -3.75 -13.78
N VAL A 23 11.16 -2.58 -13.92
CA VAL A 23 12.17 -2.05 -12.96
C VAL A 23 11.60 -1.83 -11.55
N TRP A 24 10.26 -1.81 -11.42
CA TRP A 24 9.57 -1.58 -10.16
C TRP A 24 9.20 -2.87 -9.41
N SER A 25 9.30 -4.03 -10.04
CA SER A 25 8.97 -5.34 -9.45
C SER A 25 9.68 -5.65 -8.14
N PRO A 26 10.96 -5.27 -7.93
CA PRO A 26 11.64 -5.48 -6.64
C PRO A 26 10.99 -4.77 -5.45
N TRP A 27 10.12 -3.79 -5.70
CA TRP A 27 9.46 -2.98 -4.66
C TRP A 27 8.06 -3.48 -4.32
N VAL A 28 7.55 -4.49 -5.04
CA VAL A 28 6.30 -5.15 -4.67
C VAL A 28 6.51 -5.97 -3.41
N LYS A 29 5.72 -5.70 -2.36
CA LYS A 29 5.80 -6.47 -1.12
C LYS A 29 5.12 -7.84 -1.30
N PRO A 30 5.79 -8.96 -0.96
CA PRO A 30 5.23 -10.29 -1.15
C PRO A 30 4.16 -10.66 -0.12
N VAL A 31 4.01 -9.86 0.94
CA VAL A 31 3.16 -10.15 2.12
C VAL A 31 1.73 -10.56 1.74
N PRO A 32 0.92 -9.75 1.03
CA PRO A 32 -0.46 -10.13 0.72
C PRO A 32 -0.54 -11.41 -0.14
N PHE A 33 0.42 -11.61 -1.04
CA PHE A 33 0.47 -12.79 -1.90
C PHE A 33 0.77 -14.07 -1.12
N ALA A 34 1.54 -13.99 -0.03
CA ALA A 34 1.84 -15.14 0.83
C ALA A 34 0.58 -15.78 1.44
N PHE A 35 -0.53 -15.04 1.53
CA PHE A 35 -1.81 -15.52 2.04
C PHE A 35 -2.78 -16.00 0.95
N TRP A 36 -2.32 -16.06 -0.32
CA TRP A 36 -3.07 -16.65 -1.43
C TRP A 36 -2.70 -18.13 -1.65
N PRO A 37 -3.65 -19.02 -2.05
CA PRO A 37 -5.10 -18.78 -2.20
C PRO A 37 -5.86 -18.74 -0.87
N ARG A 38 -6.95 -17.99 -0.84
CA ARG A 38 -7.85 -17.87 0.33
C ARG A 38 -9.29 -17.62 -0.13
N ALA A 39 -10.25 -17.94 0.72
CA ALA A 39 -11.64 -17.56 0.50
C ALA A 39 -11.73 -16.04 0.37
N LEU A 40 -12.31 -15.56 -0.74
CA LEU A 40 -12.53 -14.14 -0.94
C LEU A 40 -13.61 -13.62 0.01
N LYS A 41 -13.57 -12.32 0.28
CA LYS A 41 -14.69 -11.65 0.92
C LYS A 41 -15.96 -11.81 0.09
N SER A 42 -17.08 -12.04 0.77
CA SER A 42 -18.40 -12.15 0.13
C SER A 42 -18.82 -10.85 -0.55
N GLU A 43 -18.39 -9.71 0.00
CA GLU A 43 -18.55 -8.38 -0.59
C GLU A 43 -17.16 -7.90 -1.04
N PRO A 44 -16.86 -7.95 -2.34
CA PRO A 44 -15.58 -7.45 -2.85
C PRO A 44 -15.53 -5.92 -2.70
N PRO A 45 -14.34 -5.34 -2.55
CA PRO A 45 -14.18 -3.89 -2.58
C PRO A 45 -14.65 -3.33 -3.92
N VAL A 46 -15.12 -2.08 -3.91
CA VAL A 46 -15.59 -1.37 -5.10
C VAL A 46 -14.78 -0.09 -5.25
N LEU A 47 -14.36 0.21 -6.47
CA LEU A 47 -13.71 1.48 -6.79
C LEU A 47 -14.77 2.57 -6.86
N ARG A 48 -14.68 3.58 -5.99
CA ARG A 48 -15.57 4.73 -6.06
C ARG A 48 -15.36 5.53 -7.34
N ALA A 49 -16.45 6.09 -7.87
CA ALA A 49 -16.42 6.86 -9.11
C ALA A 49 -15.51 8.09 -8.98
N GLU A 50 -15.48 8.72 -7.81
CA GLU A 50 -14.64 9.87 -7.49
C GLU A 50 -13.15 9.51 -7.52
N VAL A 51 -12.80 8.29 -7.09
CA VAL A 51 -11.41 7.80 -7.16
C VAL A 51 -10.99 7.57 -8.59
N SER A 52 -11.83 6.92 -9.41
CA SER A 52 -11.54 6.75 -10.84
C SER A 52 -11.48 8.11 -11.56
N ALA A 53 -12.32 9.08 -11.19
CA ALA A 53 -12.37 10.40 -11.79
C ALA A 53 -11.28 11.38 -11.29
N ALA A 54 -10.45 10.97 -10.31
CA ALA A 54 -9.43 11.85 -9.75
C ALA A 54 -8.45 12.35 -10.83
N PRO A 55 -7.92 13.59 -10.69
CA PRO A 55 -7.13 14.24 -11.74
C PRO A 55 -5.68 13.74 -11.74
N PHE A 56 -5.47 12.47 -12.04
CA PHE A 56 -4.14 11.88 -12.10
C PHE A 56 -3.30 12.51 -13.23
N PRO A 57 -2.03 12.84 -12.97
CA PRO A 57 -1.08 13.21 -14.02
C PRO A 57 -1.00 12.15 -15.12
N SER A 58 -0.63 12.56 -16.33
CA SER A 58 -0.39 11.60 -17.43
C SER A 58 0.82 10.72 -17.14
N ALA A 59 0.75 9.42 -17.44
CA ALA A 59 1.88 8.49 -17.30
C ALA A 59 3.12 8.85 -18.16
N ARG A 60 3.08 9.91 -18.97
CA ARG A 60 4.22 10.40 -19.77
C ARG A 60 4.98 11.55 -19.12
N SER A 61 4.51 12.12 -18.01
CA SER A 61 5.03 13.38 -17.45
C SER A 61 6.21 13.21 -16.48
N GLY A 62 6.84 12.03 -16.38
CA GLY A 62 7.90 11.80 -15.38
C GLY A 62 7.39 11.87 -13.94
N HIS A 63 6.12 11.52 -13.73
CA HIS A 63 5.47 11.49 -12.42
C HIS A 63 5.38 10.06 -11.90
N ALA A 64 5.77 9.85 -10.65
CA ALA A 64 5.34 8.68 -9.88
C ALA A 64 4.12 9.05 -9.05
N LEU A 65 3.25 8.07 -8.80
CA LEU A 65 2.10 8.23 -7.93
C LEU A 65 2.30 7.45 -6.63
N VAL A 66 1.81 8.02 -5.52
CA VAL A 66 1.57 7.28 -4.28
C VAL A 66 0.07 7.29 -4.03
N ILE A 67 -0.56 6.13 -4.15
CA ILE A 67 -1.99 5.95 -3.92
C ILE A 67 -2.17 5.55 -2.44
N ASP A 68 -2.52 6.54 -1.62
CA ASP A 68 -2.76 6.41 -0.18
C ASP A 68 -4.27 6.42 0.07
N LEU A 69 -4.93 5.34 -0.36
CA LEU A 69 -6.37 5.12 -0.24
C LEU A 69 -6.67 3.90 0.66
N PRO A 70 -7.89 3.76 1.20
CA PRO A 70 -8.23 2.65 2.09
C PRO A 70 -8.13 1.27 1.42
N GLY A 71 -7.33 0.38 2.01
CA GLY A 71 -7.29 -1.06 1.72
C GLY A 71 -7.41 -1.44 0.25
N GLY A 72 -8.45 -2.21 -0.08
CA GLY A 72 -8.71 -2.70 -1.43
C GLY A 72 -8.97 -1.61 -2.47
N GLU A 73 -9.44 -0.42 -2.09
CA GLU A 73 -9.67 0.68 -3.03
C GLU A 73 -8.36 1.21 -3.62
N SER A 74 -7.28 1.22 -2.83
CA SER A 74 -5.93 1.54 -3.32
C SER A 74 -5.49 0.57 -4.41
N VAL A 75 -5.78 -0.73 -4.24
CA VAL A 75 -5.50 -1.77 -5.24
C VAL A 75 -6.32 -1.57 -6.52
N LEU A 76 -7.62 -1.35 -6.39
CA LEU A 76 -8.51 -1.13 -7.53
C LEU A 76 -8.16 0.13 -8.31
N CYS A 77 -7.79 1.22 -7.61
CA CYS A 77 -7.28 2.43 -8.21
C CYS A 77 -5.99 2.17 -8.99
N GLY A 78 -5.06 1.39 -8.43
CA GLY A 78 -3.86 0.96 -9.14
C GLY A 78 -4.19 0.18 -10.41
N ALA A 79 -5.11 -0.79 -10.33
CA ALA A 79 -5.54 -1.55 -11.50
C ALA A 79 -6.19 -0.67 -12.59
N ASP A 80 -6.99 0.33 -12.20
CA ASP A 80 -7.54 1.32 -13.12
C ASP A 80 -6.44 2.19 -13.76
N LEU A 81 -5.45 2.64 -12.97
CA LEU A 81 -4.29 3.40 -13.44
C LEU A 81 -3.40 2.62 -14.41
N ALA A 82 -3.41 1.29 -14.36
CA ALA A 82 -2.74 0.45 -15.35
C ALA A 82 -3.30 0.68 -16.77
N THR A 83 -4.61 0.89 -16.89
CA THR A 83 -5.24 1.24 -18.18
C THR A 83 -4.79 2.61 -18.70
N ARG A 84 -4.28 3.46 -17.81
CA ARG A 84 -3.75 4.81 -18.10
C ARG A 84 -2.23 4.84 -18.29
N GLY A 85 -1.58 3.68 -18.24
CA GLY A 85 -0.15 3.52 -18.51
C GLY A 85 0.77 3.58 -17.29
N TYR A 86 0.23 3.57 -16.07
CA TYR A 86 1.04 3.44 -14.85
C TYR A 86 1.31 1.96 -14.53
N ARG A 87 2.46 1.66 -13.93
CA ARG A 87 2.75 0.35 -13.33
C ARG A 87 2.26 0.34 -11.88
N PRO A 88 1.25 -0.46 -11.52
CA PRO A 88 0.84 -0.60 -10.12
C PRO A 88 1.92 -1.35 -9.34
N VAL A 89 2.28 -0.86 -8.15
CA VAL A 89 3.32 -1.45 -7.29
C VAL A 89 2.75 -1.61 -5.86
N PRO A 90 2.20 -2.78 -5.50
CA PRO A 90 1.63 -3.02 -4.18
C PRO A 90 2.69 -3.01 -3.05
N ILE A 91 2.54 -2.12 -2.06
CA ILE A 91 3.42 -2.00 -0.88
C ILE A 91 2.59 -2.18 0.41
N PHE A 92 1.82 -3.26 0.46
CA PHE A 92 1.02 -3.62 1.64
C PHE A 92 1.80 -4.55 2.56
N ALA A 93 1.72 -4.32 3.88
CA ALA A 93 2.44 -5.10 4.88
C ALA A 93 1.56 -5.70 5.98
N SER A 94 0.28 -5.32 6.06
CA SER A 94 -0.70 -5.93 6.95
C SER A 94 -1.06 -7.33 6.46
N CYS A 95 -1.08 -8.32 7.36
CA CYS A 95 -1.56 -9.66 7.05
C CYS A 95 -2.98 -9.90 7.60
N PRO A 96 -3.77 -10.80 7.00
CA PRO A 96 -5.02 -11.25 7.60
C PRO A 96 -4.74 -12.09 8.85
N ASP A 97 -5.78 -12.37 9.63
CA ASP A 97 -5.70 -13.38 10.68
C ASP A 97 -5.56 -14.79 10.10
N ASP A 98 -5.06 -15.70 10.93
CA ASP A 98 -5.00 -17.12 10.57
C ASP A 98 -6.38 -17.75 10.80
N ALA A 99 -7.13 -17.96 9.71
CA ALA A 99 -8.44 -18.61 9.73
C ALA A 99 -8.43 -20.02 10.35
N THR A 100 -7.25 -20.62 10.57
CA THR A 100 -7.12 -21.95 11.19
C THR A 100 -7.13 -21.92 12.73
N VAL A 101 -6.92 -20.76 13.35
CA VAL A 101 -7.00 -20.59 14.80
C VAL A 101 -8.46 -20.32 15.18
N ARG A 102 -9.02 -21.16 16.05
CA ARG A 102 -10.44 -21.10 16.48
C ARG A 102 -10.76 -19.76 17.17
N GLY A 103 -11.19 -18.79 16.38
CA GLY A 103 -11.71 -17.50 16.79
C GLY A 103 -11.71 -16.55 15.59
N LEU A 104 -12.87 -15.99 15.23
CA LEU A 104 -12.92 -14.85 14.31
C LEU A 104 -12.31 -13.67 15.06
N HIS A 105 -11.02 -13.41 14.85
CA HIS A 105 -10.38 -12.26 15.47
C HIS A 105 -10.75 -11.01 14.67
N HIS A 106 -11.14 -9.96 15.37
CA HIS A 106 -11.32 -8.67 14.71
C HIS A 106 -9.94 -8.13 14.30
N CYS A 107 -9.65 -8.20 13.00
CA CYS A 107 -8.45 -7.59 12.43
C CYS A 107 -8.56 -6.07 12.50
N THR A 108 -7.50 -5.42 12.97
CA THR A 108 -7.48 -3.95 13.08
C THR A 108 -7.44 -3.25 11.72
N VAL A 109 -6.85 -3.90 10.71
CA VAL A 109 -6.76 -3.46 9.32
C VAL A 109 -7.34 -4.55 8.41
N ASP A 110 -8.09 -4.16 7.39
CA ASP A 110 -8.79 -5.08 6.48
C ASP A 110 -7.87 -5.61 5.35
N ALA A 111 -6.92 -6.47 5.72
CA ALA A 111 -6.00 -7.10 4.78
C ALA A 111 -6.70 -8.02 3.76
N GLU A 112 -7.88 -8.56 4.11
CA GLU A 112 -8.67 -9.42 3.23
C GLU A 112 -9.22 -8.65 2.02
N ALA A 113 -9.61 -7.38 2.21
CA ALA A 113 -10.02 -6.52 1.10
C ALA A 113 -8.87 -6.28 0.11
N VAL A 114 -7.64 -6.12 0.61
CA VAL A 114 -6.44 -5.97 -0.24
C VAL A 114 -6.19 -7.25 -1.05
N ILE A 115 -6.19 -8.41 -0.40
CA ILE A 115 -5.97 -9.71 -1.09
C ILE A 115 -7.07 -9.96 -2.12
N THR A 116 -8.33 -9.69 -1.76
CA THR A 116 -9.47 -9.82 -2.67
C THR A 116 -9.32 -8.92 -3.89
N ALA A 117 -8.99 -7.64 -3.70
CA ALA A 117 -8.76 -6.70 -4.80
C ALA A 117 -7.61 -7.13 -5.71
N LEU A 118 -6.49 -7.61 -5.14
CA LEU A 118 -5.34 -8.08 -5.92
C LEU A 118 -5.73 -9.25 -6.82
N ALA A 119 -6.52 -10.19 -6.30
CA ALA A 119 -6.97 -11.37 -7.03
C ALA A 119 -7.96 -11.01 -8.15
N ILE A 120 -9.00 -10.21 -7.86
CA ILE A 120 -10.02 -9.89 -8.88
C ILE A 120 -9.47 -8.98 -9.99
N SER A 121 -8.51 -8.11 -9.68
CA SER A 121 -7.89 -7.23 -10.69
C SER A 121 -6.80 -7.93 -11.51
N ALA A 122 -6.34 -9.12 -11.11
CA ALA A 122 -5.20 -9.79 -11.75
C ALA A 122 -5.42 -10.05 -13.25
N THR A 123 -6.59 -10.55 -13.63
CA THR A 123 -6.90 -10.86 -15.04
C THR A 123 -6.87 -9.61 -15.91
N GLY A 124 -7.49 -8.51 -15.45
CA GLY A 124 -7.49 -7.25 -16.19
C GLY A 124 -6.09 -6.63 -16.27
N LEU A 125 -5.32 -6.69 -15.18
CA LEU A 125 -3.95 -6.19 -15.14
C LEU A 125 -3.03 -6.97 -16.09
N ALA A 126 -3.16 -8.29 -16.15
CA ALA A 126 -2.37 -9.14 -17.05
C ALA A 126 -2.61 -8.84 -18.54
N GLN A 127 -3.77 -8.29 -18.88
CA GLN A 127 -4.14 -7.89 -20.25
C GLN A 127 -3.69 -6.47 -20.60
N CYS A 128 -3.22 -5.67 -19.62
CA CYS A 128 -2.78 -4.30 -19.86
C CYS A 128 -1.38 -4.29 -20.51
N PRO A 129 -1.21 -3.71 -21.71
CA PRO A 129 0.08 -3.65 -22.40
C PRO A 129 0.97 -2.53 -21.83
N LEU A 130 1.43 -2.72 -20.60
CA LEU A 130 2.31 -1.78 -19.91
C LEU A 130 3.77 -1.95 -20.35
N CYS A 131 4.43 -0.84 -20.69
CA CYS A 131 5.87 -0.87 -20.98
C CYS A 131 6.69 -1.19 -19.72
N ALA A 132 7.90 -1.74 -19.92
CA ALA A 132 8.83 -2.07 -18.84
C ALA A 132 9.17 -0.88 -17.93
N GLY A 133 9.30 0.31 -18.54
CA GLY A 133 9.58 1.58 -17.87
C GLY A 133 8.35 2.45 -17.59
N ALA A 134 7.14 1.88 -17.58
CA ALA A 134 5.94 2.62 -17.17
C ALA A 134 6.15 3.23 -15.78
N PRO A 135 5.79 4.50 -15.54
CA PRO A 135 5.99 5.12 -14.23
C PRO A 135 5.23 4.37 -13.14
N PRO A 136 5.76 4.33 -11.90
CA PRO A 136 5.14 3.58 -10.83
C PRO A 136 3.94 4.31 -10.23
N ALA A 137 2.90 3.56 -9.90
CA ALA A 137 1.87 3.92 -8.95
C ALA A 137 2.04 3.03 -7.71
N PHE A 138 2.68 3.55 -6.67
CA PHE A 138 2.90 2.85 -5.42
C PHE A 138 1.60 2.80 -4.61
N LEU A 139 1.13 1.60 -4.30
CA LEU A 139 -0.17 1.38 -3.66
C LEU A 139 0.06 1.06 -2.19
N ILE A 140 -0.48 1.90 -1.31
CA ILE A 140 -0.43 1.71 0.14
C ILE A 140 -1.83 1.87 0.73
N ASP A 141 -2.00 1.36 1.95
CA ASP A 141 -3.26 1.44 2.68
C ASP A 141 -3.27 2.66 3.61
N ALA A 142 -4.15 3.64 3.35
CA ALA A 142 -4.33 4.82 4.21
C ALA A 142 -4.74 4.45 5.65
N THR A 143 -5.38 3.29 5.84
CA THR A 143 -5.88 2.80 7.12
C THR A 143 -4.88 1.94 7.89
N ARG A 144 -3.65 1.75 7.37
CA ARG A 144 -2.62 0.87 7.94
C ARG A 144 -2.27 1.11 9.41
N HIS A 145 -2.46 2.34 9.90
CA HIS A 145 -2.23 2.68 11.32
C HIS A 145 -3.47 2.49 12.21
N ALA A 146 -4.64 2.28 11.62
CA ALA A 146 -5.96 2.32 12.26
C ALA A 146 -6.07 3.48 13.28
N PRO A 147 -5.97 4.74 12.82
CA PRO A 147 -5.92 5.88 13.71
C PRO A 147 -7.20 5.95 14.57
N GLY A 148 -7.01 6.03 15.88
CA GLY A 148 -8.13 6.14 16.83
C GLY A 148 -8.80 4.82 17.20
N THR A 149 -8.36 3.68 16.68
CA THR A 149 -8.90 2.36 17.05
C THR A 149 -8.14 1.79 18.26
N PRO A 150 -8.74 1.73 19.46
CA PRO A 150 -8.13 1.02 20.58
C PRO A 150 -8.13 -0.49 20.30
N LEU A 151 -7.07 -1.18 20.75
CA LEU A 151 -7.02 -2.63 20.71
C LEU A 151 -7.74 -3.22 21.91
N ASN A 152 -8.70 -4.11 21.65
CA ASN A 152 -9.34 -4.93 22.66
C ASN A 152 -8.61 -6.27 22.79
N PRO A 153 -8.67 -6.93 23.97
CA PRO A 153 -8.24 -8.31 24.10
C PRO A 153 -8.92 -9.18 23.02
N GLN A 154 -8.12 -10.03 22.35
CA GLN A 154 -8.53 -10.87 21.21
C GLN A 154 -8.61 -10.18 19.84
N ASP A 155 -8.32 -8.87 19.74
CA ASP A 155 -8.10 -8.25 18.42
C ASP A 155 -6.80 -8.80 17.78
N PHE A 156 -6.80 -8.91 16.46
CA PHE A 156 -5.60 -9.20 15.69
C PHE A 156 -4.97 -7.88 15.24
N ASP A 157 -3.87 -7.48 15.91
CA ASP A 157 -3.15 -6.26 15.57
C ASP A 157 -2.25 -6.50 14.37
N ASN A 158 -2.77 -6.16 13.21
CA ASN A 158 -2.09 -6.16 11.92
C ASN A 158 -1.87 -4.74 11.36
N ARG A 159 -1.81 -3.75 12.25
CA ARG A 159 -1.36 -2.41 11.86
C ARG A 159 0.04 -2.47 11.31
N SER A 160 0.33 -1.63 10.33
CA SER A 160 1.63 -1.56 9.68
C SER A 160 2.06 -0.12 9.43
N ALA A 161 3.31 0.07 9.05
CA ALA A 161 3.86 1.33 8.60
C ALA A 161 4.68 1.11 7.34
N VAL A 162 4.92 2.20 6.63
CA VAL A 162 5.85 2.23 5.50
C VAL A 162 7.18 2.86 5.90
N TYR A 163 8.26 2.37 5.31
CA TYR A 163 9.62 2.86 5.54
C TYR A 163 10.28 3.28 4.24
N ALA A 164 11.30 4.13 4.30
CA ALA A 164 12.02 4.57 3.11
C ALA A 164 12.64 3.38 2.33
N SER A 165 12.98 2.28 3.01
CA SER A 165 13.48 1.04 2.39
C SER A 165 12.41 0.24 1.65
N ASP A 166 11.13 0.55 1.84
CA ASP A 166 10.03 -0.08 1.12
C ASP A 166 9.84 0.50 -0.28
N PHE A 167 10.52 1.61 -0.58
CA PHE A 167 10.39 2.35 -1.84
C PHE A 167 11.74 2.56 -2.52
N PRO A 168 11.75 2.76 -3.85
CA PRO A 168 12.93 3.24 -4.56
C PRO A 168 13.52 4.49 -3.93
N SER A 169 14.85 4.59 -3.93
CA SER A 169 15.50 5.85 -3.57
C SER A 169 15.17 6.95 -4.57
N ALA A 170 15.27 8.22 -4.14
CA ALA A 170 15.14 9.36 -5.05
C ALA A 170 16.11 9.30 -6.24
N SER A 171 17.33 8.83 -6.00
CA SER A 171 18.33 8.64 -7.06
C SER A 171 17.91 7.60 -8.09
N LEU A 172 17.26 6.51 -7.67
CA LEU A 172 16.73 5.49 -8.58
C LEU A 172 15.54 6.06 -9.37
N LEU A 173 14.59 6.73 -8.70
CA LEU A 173 13.45 7.36 -9.38
C LEU A 173 13.91 8.35 -10.46
N ARG A 174 14.86 9.23 -10.14
CA ARG A 174 15.42 10.19 -11.10
C ARG A 174 16.17 9.54 -12.25
N LYS A 175 16.89 8.44 -12.00
CA LYS A 175 17.56 7.66 -13.05
C LYS A 175 16.55 7.12 -14.07
N GLU A 176 15.37 6.72 -13.61
CA GLU A 176 14.27 6.25 -14.46
C GLU A 176 13.40 7.41 -15.00
N GLY A 177 13.87 8.67 -14.90
CA GLY A 177 13.20 9.84 -15.46
C GLY A 177 12.05 10.40 -14.62
N ILE A 178 11.85 9.91 -13.39
CA ILE A 178 10.86 10.44 -12.47
C ILE A 178 11.44 11.66 -11.74
N THR A 179 10.76 12.79 -11.83
CA THR A 179 11.15 14.05 -11.17
C THR A 179 10.08 14.55 -10.20
N HIS A 180 8.84 14.11 -10.37
CA HIS A 180 7.69 14.52 -9.57
C HIS A 180 7.03 13.31 -8.91
N VAL A 181 6.52 13.51 -7.70
CA VAL A 181 5.72 12.53 -6.98
C VAL A 181 4.42 13.19 -6.53
N THR A 182 3.30 12.65 -7.00
CA THR A 182 1.97 13.09 -6.57
C THR A 182 1.38 12.03 -5.63
N VAL A 183 1.13 12.43 -4.38
CA VAL A 183 0.41 11.60 -3.41
C VAL A 183 -1.08 11.86 -3.56
N VAL A 184 -1.87 10.82 -3.82
CA VAL A 184 -3.32 10.90 -3.93
C VAL A 184 -3.95 10.23 -2.72
N ARG A 185 -4.77 10.98 -1.98
CA ARG A 185 -5.44 10.48 -0.75
C ARG A 185 -6.80 11.12 -0.54
N ASP A 186 -7.64 10.49 0.28
CA ASP A 186 -9.01 10.96 0.54
C ASP A 186 -9.30 11.23 2.03
N SER A 187 -8.31 11.11 2.90
CA SER A 187 -8.52 11.25 4.35
C SER A 187 -7.38 11.99 5.05
N GLU A 188 -7.71 12.68 6.13
CA GLU A 188 -6.78 13.15 7.15
C GLU A 188 -6.92 12.29 8.42
N PRO A 189 -5.87 12.15 9.25
CA PRO A 189 -4.55 12.78 9.16
C PRO A 189 -3.55 12.04 8.25
N PHE A 190 -2.54 12.76 7.78
CA PHE A 190 -1.41 12.20 7.05
C PHE A 190 -0.57 11.29 7.97
N GLY A 191 -0.24 10.08 7.50
CA GLY A 191 0.61 9.16 8.24
C GLY A 191 2.04 9.71 8.34
N LEU A 192 2.56 9.90 9.57
CA LEU A 192 3.94 10.36 9.77
C LEU A 192 4.97 9.44 9.12
N ASP A 193 4.66 8.15 8.99
CA ASP A 193 5.53 7.17 8.33
C ASP A 193 5.77 7.55 6.86
N LEU A 194 4.69 7.86 6.14
CA LEU A 194 4.76 8.31 4.76
C LEU A 194 5.45 9.68 4.68
N SER A 195 5.19 10.60 5.62
CA SER A 195 5.91 11.88 5.65
C SER A 195 7.43 11.72 5.71
N TYR A 196 7.95 10.75 6.49
CA TYR A 196 9.38 10.45 6.51
C TYR A 196 9.88 9.92 5.16
N VAL A 197 9.11 9.04 4.49
CA VAL A 197 9.47 8.56 3.13
C VAL A 197 9.55 9.73 2.16
N LEU A 198 8.49 10.54 2.10
CA LEU A 198 8.39 11.68 1.20
C LEU A 198 9.50 12.71 1.46
N ASP A 199 9.88 12.91 2.73
CA ASP A 199 10.96 13.81 3.09
C ASP A 199 12.32 13.34 2.55
N THR A 200 12.58 12.02 2.52
CA THR A 200 13.80 11.48 1.88
C THR A 200 13.81 11.72 0.37
N TRP A 201 12.65 11.65 -0.28
CA TRP A 201 12.51 11.94 -1.70
C TRP A 201 12.71 13.42 -2.02
N ARG A 202 12.12 14.30 -1.21
CA ARG A 202 12.29 15.75 -1.30
C ARG A 202 13.76 16.16 -1.16
N HIS A 203 14.46 15.67 -0.14
CA HIS A 203 15.89 15.92 0.03
C HIS A 203 16.75 15.28 -1.07
N GLY A 204 16.25 14.22 -1.71
CA GLY A 204 16.84 13.61 -2.89
C GLY A 204 16.59 14.35 -4.21
N GLY A 205 15.90 15.49 -4.17
CA GLY A 205 15.65 16.36 -5.31
C GLY A 205 14.43 15.99 -6.16
N LEU A 206 13.45 15.28 -5.59
CA LEU A 206 12.13 15.11 -6.20
C LEU A 206 11.19 16.24 -5.76
N GLU A 207 10.35 16.69 -6.69
CA GLU A 207 9.22 17.55 -6.38
C GLU A 207 8.09 16.67 -5.83
N VAL A 208 7.61 16.98 -4.62
CA VAL A 208 6.60 16.16 -3.94
C VAL A 208 5.40 17.01 -3.59
N GLU A 209 4.24 16.60 -4.08
CA GLU A 209 2.95 17.21 -3.77
C GLU A 209 1.96 16.16 -3.28
N ALA A 210 0.91 16.62 -2.60
CA ALA A 210 -0.22 15.80 -2.24
C ALA A 210 -1.51 16.47 -2.72
N ILE A 211 -2.43 15.67 -3.25
CA ILE A 211 -3.75 16.12 -3.68
C ILE A 211 -4.83 15.20 -3.12
N ASP A 212 -6.05 15.74 -3.00
CA ASP A 212 -7.24 14.92 -2.79
C ASP A 212 -7.86 14.44 -4.11
N LEU A 213 -8.97 13.69 -4.00
CA LEU A 213 -9.70 13.18 -5.17
C LEU A 213 -10.29 14.29 -6.06
N ALA A 214 -10.48 15.49 -5.53
CA ALA A 214 -10.92 16.67 -6.29
C ALA A 214 -9.75 17.45 -6.90
N GLY A 215 -8.50 17.03 -6.69
CA GLY A 215 -7.29 17.72 -7.15
C GLY A 215 -6.88 18.90 -6.30
N ARG A 216 -7.46 19.08 -5.11
CA ARG A 216 -7.06 20.15 -4.19
C ARG A 216 -5.75 19.78 -3.52
N SER A 217 -4.82 20.73 -3.47
CA SER A 217 -3.54 20.53 -2.79
C SER A 217 -3.74 20.29 -1.29
N LEU A 218 -3.04 19.29 -0.77
CA LEU A 218 -3.02 18.91 0.64
C LEU A 218 -1.67 19.28 1.26
N THR A 219 -1.70 19.65 2.54
CA THR A 219 -0.47 19.93 3.28
C THR A 219 0.18 18.63 3.74
N ILE A 220 1.43 18.40 3.32
CA ILE A 220 2.25 17.29 3.84
C ILE A 220 2.88 17.73 5.16
N PRO A 221 2.64 17.04 6.29
CA PRO A 221 3.29 17.36 7.55
C PRO A 221 4.72 16.82 7.50
N TRP A 222 5.67 17.68 7.10
CA TRP A 222 7.08 17.32 7.05
C TRP A 222 7.63 16.99 8.44
N PRO A 223 8.40 15.90 8.59
CA PRO A 223 9.00 15.58 9.87
C PRO A 223 10.01 16.65 10.28
N PRO A 224 10.28 16.81 11.59
CA PRO A 224 11.37 17.66 12.04
C PRO A 224 12.71 17.15 11.51
N ALA A 225 13.60 18.07 11.11
CA ALA A 225 14.88 17.78 10.45
C ALA A 225 15.93 17.05 11.34
N SER A 226 15.54 16.56 12.52
CA SER A 226 16.46 15.93 13.46
C SER A 226 16.60 14.42 13.22
N PHE A 227 17.83 13.94 13.13
CA PHE A 227 18.10 12.49 13.04
C PHE A 227 17.59 11.74 14.28
N LEU A 228 17.57 12.41 15.44
CA LEU A 228 17.07 11.85 16.70
C LEU A 228 15.57 11.60 16.60
N SER A 229 14.79 12.53 16.03
CA SER A 229 13.34 12.33 15.87
C SER A 229 13.01 11.19 14.92
N ALA A 230 13.78 11.03 13.82
CA ALA A 230 13.63 9.88 12.93
C ALA A 230 13.96 8.55 13.63
N PHE A 231 15.01 8.53 14.44
CA PHE A 231 15.39 7.36 15.26
C PHE A 231 14.34 7.04 16.33
N PHE A 232 13.88 8.04 17.09
CA PHE A 232 12.84 7.87 18.11
C PHE A 232 11.50 7.45 17.49
N TYR A 233 11.15 7.97 16.31
CA TYR A 233 9.96 7.53 15.59
C TYR A 233 10.07 6.05 15.17
N ARG A 234 11.22 5.63 14.63
CA ARG A 234 11.46 4.22 14.30
C ARG A 234 11.40 3.32 15.53
N LEU A 235 11.94 3.76 16.66
CA LEU A 235 11.84 3.05 17.93
C LEU A 235 10.39 2.95 18.42
N GLN A 236 9.62 4.04 18.33
CA GLN A 236 8.18 4.04 18.66
C GLN A 236 7.38 3.10 17.77
N LEU A 237 7.66 3.08 16.46
CA LEU A 237 7.04 2.12 15.54
C LEU A 237 7.43 0.68 15.88
N ALA A 238 8.70 0.39 16.17
CA ALA A 238 9.14 -0.96 16.55
C ALA A 238 8.51 -1.44 17.87
N LEU A 239 8.17 -0.53 18.78
CA LEU A 239 7.49 -0.84 20.04
C LEU A 239 5.97 -0.99 19.89
N ARG A 240 5.36 -0.35 18.87
CA ARG A 240 3.91 -0.38 18.62
C ARG A 240 3.49 -1.43 17.59
N LEU A 241 4.32 -1.66 16.59
CA LEU A 241 4.08 -2.60 15.52
C LEU A 241 4.75 -3.93 15.86
N ARG A 242 4.02 -5.03 15.72
CA ARG A 242 4.52 -6.35 16.07
C ARG A 242 4.82 -7.13 14.79
N PRO A 243 6.09 -7.19 14.35
CA PRO A 243 6.45 -7.93 13.14
C PRO A 243 6.19 -9.42 13.34
N ASN A 244 5.70 -10.07 12.30
CA ASN A 244 5.58 -11.51 12.18
C ASN A 244 6.89 -12.05 11.55
N PRO A 245 7.40 -13.24 11.96
CA PRO A 245 8.57 -13.89 11.34
C PRO A 245 8.56 -13.97 9.80
N SER A 246 7.41 -13.87 9.13
CA SER A 246 7.30 -13.84 7.66
C SER A 246 7.50 -12.46 7.01
N GLY A 247 7.90 -11.42 7.77
CA GLY A 247 8.20 -10.08 7.25
C GLY A 247 7.01 -9.13 7.07
N GLY A 248 5.80 -9.55 7.47
CA GLY A 248 4.61 -8.70 7.58
C GLY A 248 4.28 -8.30 9.02
N TYR A 249 3.18 -7.60 9.24
CA TYR A 249 2.68 -7.22 10.57
C TYR A 249 1.36 -7.91 10.90
N GLY A 250 1.28 -8.53 12.08
CA GLY A 250 0.10 -9.25 12.54
C GLY A 250 0.37 -10.21 13.70
N ARG A 251 -0.29 -10.00 14.84
CA ARG A 251 -0.32 -10.95 15.98
C ARG A 251 -1.54 -10.68 16.87
N LEU A 252 -2.02 -11.71 17.58
CA LEU A 252 -3.05 -11.55 18.60
C LEU A 252 -2.64 -10.59 19.72
N TRP A 253 -3.53 -9.67 20.05
CA TRP A 253 -3.41 -8.80 21.21
C TRP A 253 -3.86 -9.55 22.48
N ALA A 254 -2.87 -10.09 23.18
CA ALA A 254 -3.00 -10.35 24.60
C ALA A 254 -2.76 -9.01 25.32
N GLY A 255 -3.81 -8.38 25.85
CA GLY A 255 -3.63 -7.23 26.75
C GLY A 255 -2.65 -7.59 27.87
N SER A 256 -1.99 -6.60 28.46
CA SER A 256 -1.19 -6.84 29.65
C SER A 256 -2.09 -7.44 30.74
N ALA A 257 -1.89 -8.72 31.05
CA ALA A 257 -2.29 -9.28 32.33
C ALA A 257 -1.36 -8.65 33.39
N GLY A 258 -1.63 -7.40 33.74
CA GLY A 258 -1.08 -6.75 34.92
C GLY A 258 -2.06 -6.98 36.06
N GLY A 259 -1.61 -7.72 37.08
CA GLY A 259 -2.30 -7.86 38.36
C GLY A 259 -2.23 -6.61 39.22
#